data_AF-A0A924UWQ8-F1
#
_entry.id   AF-A0A924UWQ8-F1
#
_cell.length_a   1.000
_cell.length_b   1.000
_cell.length_c   1.000
_cell.angle_alpha   90.00
_cell.angle_beta   90.00
_cell.angle_gamma   90.00
#
_symmetry.space_group_name_H-M   'P 1'
#
loop_
_entity.id
_entity.type
_entity.pdbx_description
1 polymer ?
#
loop_
_entity_poly.entity_id
_entity_poly.type
_entity_poly.pdbx_seq_one_letter_code
_entity_poly.pdbx_strand_id
1 'polypeptide(L)'
;GICWDADLRKTNIGWDYKNFTGTKWNNTRTLSEQTFLLNTYRVLMTRAREGMIIFVPPGDEKDETTLPEFYDPLFIFLKACGMVEV
;
A
#
# COMPACT_ATOMS: atom_id res chain seq x y z
N GLY A 1 -0.96 -10.58 10.15
CA GLY A 1 -0.88 -10.05 8.77
C GLY A 1 -1.04 -8.54 8.78
N ILE A 2 -0.98 -7.90 7.62
CA ILE A 2 -1.30 -6.49 7.45
C ILE A 2 -2.34 -6.32 6.36
N CYS A 3 -3.17 -5.28 6.48
CA CYS A 3 -3.87 -4.71 5.33
C CYS A 3 -2.95 -3.66 4.72
N TRP A 4 -2.69 -3.75 3.41
CA TRP A 4 -1.94 -2.75 2.68
C TRP A 4 -2.92 -1.87 1.91
N ASP A 5 -3.04 -0.63 2.35
CA ASP A 5 -4.03 0.31 1.82
C ASP A 5 -3.43 1.25 0.76
N ALA A 6 -4.27 2.09 0.16
CA ALA A 6 -3.88 3.04 -0.87
C ALA A 6 -3.10 4.26 -0.35
N ASP A 7 -2.62 4.27 0.89
CA ASP A 7 -1.75 5.30 1.45
C ASP A 7 -0.29 5.15 0.97
N LEU A 8 0.18 3.92 0.74
CA LEU A 8 1.50 3.62 0.22
C LEU A 8 1.39 2.80 -1.08
N ARG A 9 1.34 3.48 -2.22
CA ARG A 9 1.08 2.86 -3.53
C ARG A 9 2.38 2.53 -4.25
N LYS A 10 2.42 1.37 -4.91
CA LYS A 10 3.51 1.05 -5.83
C LYS A 10 3.24 1.72 -7.18
N THR A 11 4.27 2.39 -7.73
CA THR A 11 4.23 2.94 -9.09
C THR A 11 5.44 2.45 -9.90
N ASN A 12 5.46 2.74 -11.20
CA ASN A 12 6.60 2.40 -12.07
C ASN A 12 7.89 3.14 -11.69
N ILE A 13 7.78 4.31 -11.07
CA ILE A 13 8.92 5.16 -10.71
C ILE A 13 9.34 5.03 -9.23
N GLY A 14 8.56 4.32 -8.41
CA GLY A 14 8.87 4.18 -6.99
C GLY A 14 7.65 3.91 -6.12
N TRP A 15 7.59 4.63 -5.01
CA TRP A 15 6.48 4.64 -4.06
C TRP A 15 5.79 6.00 -4.12
N ASP A 16 4.46 5.99 -4.14
CA ASP A 16 3.64 7.18 -3.99
C ASP A 16 3.02 7.20 -2.59
N TYR A 17 3.06 8.37 -1.95
CA TYR A 17 2.71 8.55 -0.55
C TYR A 17 1.46 9.43 -0.46
N LYS A 18 0.39 8.86 0.06
CA LYS A 18 -0.88 9.54 0.23
C LYS A 18 -1.28 9.61 1.70
N ASN A 19 -2.12 10.58 1.99
CA ASN A 19 -2.87 10.68 3.22
C ASN A 19 -4.35 10.87 2.89
N PHE A 20 -5.21 10.06 3.49
CA PHE A 20 -6.66 10.18 3.31
C PHE A 20 -7.18 11.23 4.29
N THR A 21 -7.85 12.26 3.77
CA THR A 21 -8.41 13.32 4.62
C THR A 21 -9.76 13.75 4.09
N GLY A 22 -10.79 13.65 4.95
CA GLY A 22 -12.18 13.83 4.54
C GLY A 22 -12.61 12.68 3.64
N THR A 23 -12.79 12.97 2.35
CA THR A 23 -13.28 12.01 1.34
C THR A 23 -12.30 11.83 0.17
N LYS A 24 -11.03 12.27 0.32
CA LYS A 24 -10.07 12.23 -0.76
C LYS A 24 -8.65 11.91 -0.32
N TRP A 25 -7.89 11.36 -1.26
CA TRP A 25 -6.45 11.16 -1.15
C TRP A 25 -5.71 12.46 -1.45
N ASN A 26 -4.79 12.83 -0.57
CA ASN A 26 -3.88 13.96 -0.74
C ASN A 26 -2.44 13.45 -0.79
N ASN A 27 -1.57 14.15 -1.51
CA ASN A 27 -0.14 13.82 -1.51
C ASN A 27 0.48 14.18 -0.16
N THR A 28 1.25 13.25 0.41
CA THR A 28 2.05 13.51 1.60
C THR A 28 3.25 14.37 1.20
N ARG A 29 3.28 15.63 1.64
CA ARG A 29 4.22 16.64 1.12
C ARG A 29 5.55 16.68 1.86
N THR A 30 5.56 16.33 3.14
CA THR A 30 6.81 16.39 3.91
C THR A 30 7.56 15.06 3.84
N LEU A 31 8.88 15.15 3.70
CA LEU A 31 9.74 13.97 3.68
C LEU A 31 9.64 13.17 5.00
N SER A 32 9.39 13.86 6.11
CA SER A 32 9.24 13.24 7.43
C SER A 32 8.02 12.31 7.47
N GLU A 33 6.87 12.78 7.00
CA GLU A 33 5.64 11.97 6.93
C GLU A 33 5.79 10.78 5.96
N GLN A 34 6.42 11.00 4.80
CA GLN A 34 6.70 9.90 3.85
C GLN A 34 7.61 8.84 4.46
N THR A 35 8.66 9.28 5.17
CA THR A 35 9.61 8.39 5.85
C THR A 35 8.93 7.63 6.98
N PHE A 36 8.08 8.31 7.75
CA PHE A 36 7.29 7.70 8.81
C PHE A 36 6.35 6.61 8.26
N LEU A 37 5.63 6.91 7.17
CA LEU A 37 4.74 5.95 6.51
C LEU A 37 5.51 4.75 5.98
N LEU A 38 6.61 4.98 5.24
CA LEU A 38 7.45 3.90 4.73
C LEU A 38 7.97 3.01 5.86
N ASN A 39 8.45 3.60 6.95
CA ASN A 39 8.99 2.86 8.08
C ASN A 39 7.92 2.09 8.84
N THR A 40 6.68 2.60 8.88
CA THR A 40 5.54 1.86 9.42
C THR A 40 5.38 0.53 8.70
N TYR A 41 5.33 0.54 7.36
CA TYR A 41 5.24 -0.67 6.55
C TYR A 41 6.48 -1.58 6.72
N ARG A 42 7.71 -1.04 6.69
CA ARG A 42 8.94 -1.83 6.91
C ARG A 42 8.93 -2.58 8.25
N VAL A 43 8.52 -1.89 9.31
CA VAL A 43 8.43 -2.48 10.64
C VAL A 43 7.37 -3.58 10.64
N LEU A 44 6.16 -3.30 10.15
CA LEU A 44 5.07 -4.29 10.15
C LEU A 44 5.42 -5.53 9.34
N MET A 45 6.07 -5.36 8.18
CA MET A 45 6.53 -6.44 7.30
C MET A 45 7.59 -7.33 7.95
N THR A 46 8.40 -6.79 8.86
CA THR A 46 9.48 -7.53 9.54
C THR A 46 9.08 -8.06 10.92
N ARG A 47 7.86 -7.74 11.40
CA ARG A 47 7.35 -8.20 12.70
C ARG A 47 6.85 -9.65 12.69
N ALA A 48 6.61 -10.23 11.51
CA ALA A 48 6.13 -11.60 11.41
C ALA A 48 7.15 -12.59 11.99
N ARG A 49 6.71 -13.44 12.92
CA ARG A 49 7.54 -14.46 13.57
C ARG A 49 7.42 -15.83 12.91
N GLU A 50 6.28 -16.13 12.30
CA GLU A 50 6.04 -17.31 11.49
C GLU A 50 4.87 -17.03 10.54
N GLY A 51 5.15 -17.02 9.23
CA GLY A 51 4.17 -16.69 8.19
C GLY A 51 3.61 -15.25 8.27
N MET A 52 3.19 -14.71 7.13
CA MET A 52 2.53 -13.40 7.09
C MET A 52 1.54 -13.36 5.93
N ILE A 53 0.29 -13.04 6.24
CA ILE A 53 -0.71 -12.69 5.23
C ILE A 53 -0.67 -11.18 5.02
N ILE A 54 -0.51 -10.76 3.76
CA ILE A 54 -0.69 -9.38 3.34
C ILE A 54 -1.99 -9.34 2.56
N PHE A 55 -2.95 -8.63 3.11
CA PHE A 55 -4.22 -8.39 2.44
C PHE A 55 -4.09 -7.11 1.62
N VAL A 56 -4.31 -7.21 0.31
CA VAL A 56 -4.44 -6.08 -0.61
C VAL A 56 -5.92 -6.01 -1.00
N PRO A 57 -6.64 -4.93 -0.68
CA PRO A 57 -8.04 -4.80 -1.07
C PRO A 57 -8.21 -4.86 -2.60
N PRO A 58 -9.26 -5.52 -3.11
CA PRO A 58 -9.66 -5.31 -4.49
C PRO A 58 -10.17 -3.88 -4.63
N GLY A 59 -9.76 -3.17 -5.68
CA GLY A 59 -10.30 -1.85 -5.96
C GLY A 59 -11.72 -1.90 -6.51
N ASP A 60 -12.43 -0.78 -6.43
CA ASP A 60 -13.76 -0.58 -6.98
C ASP A 60 -13.76 0.62 -7.94
N GLU A 61 -14.09 0.40 -9.22
CA GLU A 61 -14.18 1.46 -10.22
C GLU A 61 -15.30 2.47 -9.92
N LYS A 62 -16.28 2.09 -9.09
CA LYS A 62 -17.40 2.98 -8.69
C LYS A 62 -17.05 3.87 -7.50
N ASP A 63 -15.94 3.61 -6.82
CA ASP A 63 -15.47 4.39 -5.68
C ASP A 63 -14.11 4.99 -5.99
N GLU A 64 -14.11 6.31 -6.25
CA GLU A 64 -12.91 7.10 -6.56
C GLU A 64 -11.84 7.04 -5.44
N THR A 65 -12.22 6.65 -4.22
CA THR A 65 -11.29 6.52 -3.10
C THR A 65 -10.61 5.14 -3.05
N THR A 66 -11.12 4.16 -3.80
CA THR A 66 -10.61 2.79 -3.81
C THR A 66 -10.41 2.25 -5.23
N LEU A 67 -10.05 3.10 -6.19
CA LEU A 67 -9.86 2.68 -7.58
C LEU A 67 -8.85 1.51 -7.72
N PRO A 68 -9.08 0.56 -8.64
CA PRO A 68 -8.16 -0.57 -8.90
C PRO A 68 -6.71 -0.16 -9.14
N GLU A 69 -6.49 0.98 -9.82
CA GLU A 69 -5.17 1.55 -10.06
C GLU A 69 -4.34 1.83 -8.79
N PHE A 70 -4.97 1.90 -7.62
CA PHE A 70 -4.27 2.10 -6.35
C PHE A 70 -3.67 0.81 -5.81
N TYR A 71 -4.25 -0.35 -6.15
CA TYR A 71 -3.96 -1.65 -5.53
C TYR A 71 -3.31 -2.63 -6.52
N ASP A 72 -3.74 -2.66 -7.77
CA ASP A 72 -3.26 -3.64 -8.76
C ASP A 72 -1.74 -3.61 -8.96
N PRO A 73 -1.08 -2.42 -9.07
CA PRO A 73 0.37 -2.38 -9.21
C PRO A 73 1.11 -2.93 -7.99
N LEU A 74 0.56 -2.73 -6.79
CA LEU A 74 1.10 -3.28 -5.55
C LEU A 74 0.95 -4.80 -5.54
N PHE A 75 -0.24 -5.30 -5.88
CA PHE A 75 -0.51 -6.73 -5.91
C PHE A 75 0.40 -7.47 -6.90
N ILE A 76 0.55 -6.94 -8.12
CA ILE A 76 1.47 -7.46 -9.13
C ILE A 76 2.91 -7.45 -8.61
N PHE A 77 3.32 -6.36 -7.94
CA PHE A 77 4.66 -6.24 -7.35
C PHE A 77 4.91 -7.31 -6.27
N LEU A 78 3.96 -7.54 -5.36
CA LEU A 78 4.09 -8.56 -4.31
C LEU A 78 4.19 -9.96 -4.91
N LYS A 79 3.41 -10.27 -5.95
CA LYS A 79 3.54 -11.54 -6.70
C LYS A 79 4.90 -11.67 -7.38
N ALA A 80 5.41 -10.61 -7.99
CA ALA A 80 6.75 -10.59 -8.58
C ALA A 80 7.87 -10.78 -7.53
N CYS A 81 7.63 -10.39 -6.28
CA CYS A 81 8.52 -10.67 -5.15
C CYS A 81 8.46 -12.11 -4.63
N GLY A 82 7.63 -12.98 -5.22
CA GLY A 82 7.51 -14.39 -4.86
C GLY A 82 6.45 -14.69 -3.79
N MET A 83 5.56 -13.74 -3.49
CA MET A 83 4.41 -14.04 -2.63
C MET A 83 3.40 -14.91 -3.37
N VAL A 84 2.83 -15.87 -2.64
CA VAL A 84 1.79 -16.76 -3.14
C VAL A 84 0.44 -16.19 -2.77
N GLU A 85 -0.43 -16.05 -3.78
CA GLU A 85 -1.84 -15.70 -3.61
C GLU A 85 -2.59 -16.88 -2.98
N VAL A 86 -3.40 -16.60 -1.95
CA VAL A 86 -4.08 -17.61 -1.12
C VAL A 86 -5.58 -17.42 -1.19
#